data_AF-A0A0F9A933-F1
#
_entry.id   AF-A0A0F9A933-F1
#
_cell.length_a   1.000
_cell.length_b   1.000
_cell.length_c   1.000
_cell.angle_alpha   90.00
_cell.angle_beta   90.00
_cell.angle_gamma   90.00
#
_symmetry.space_group_name_H-M   'P 1'
#
loop_
_entity.id
_entity.type
_entity.pdbx_description
1 polymer ?
#
loop_
_entity_poly.entity_id
_entity_poly.type
_entity_poly.pdbx_seq_one_letter_code
_entity_poly.pdbx_strand_id
1 'polypeptide(L)'
;MAYITEQFFYDTVPEGRILLKTADRPVYGWGAVASSIYPAFGTGIVTVLKQAGKDLGSAAANIGAVTSEGDWFWDSGTDKLSLYTATDPNTQKITAGEDHATYTTRRLEEATSVIDGLLTAKYQTPIQTDKSGDYGSLLKLITAYQLAVMQSAGKPEINLRYQNMLMNVEETGLLDQILAGKIKFEFEIDADSSQGSIREISVSGGINLIETRGIATGVTWDAIKVLVILGGEIGTATYSVFTMDGDTLKSNEVLTEEVINGDFQTLAYGLQIRFRGDSGDTATANDEWEVVVRGHGEDVTNPGFRTMQAARY
;
A
#
# COMPACT_ATOMS: atom_id res chain seq x y z
N MET A 1 1.11 -4.39 -10.75
CA MET A 1 1.90 -4.27 -9.51
C MET A 1 0.95 -4.39 -8.35
N ALA A 2 1.33 -5.09 -7.28
CA ALA A 2 0.50 -5.22 -6.10
C ALA A 2 0.48 -3.93 -5.27
N TYR A 3 -0.63 -3.66 -4.58
CA TYR A 3 -0.77 -2.49 -3.70
C TYR A 3 -0.05 -2.63 -2.36
N ILE A 4 0.29 -3.86 -1.96
CA ILE A 4 0.92 -4.17 -0.68
C ILE A 4 2.17 -5.01 -0.84
N THR A 5 3.06 -4.89 0.15
CA THR A 5 4.21 -5.78 0.33
C THR A 5 3.85 -6.95 1.24
N GLU A 6 4.63 -8.02 1.18
CA GLU A 6 4.49 -9.16 2.07
C GLU A 6 4.65 -8.76 3.55
N GLN A 7 5.60 -7.88 3.85
CA GLN A 7 5.82 -7.38 5.21
C GLN A 7 4.58 -6.67 5.76
N PHE A 8 3.97 -5.78 4.96
CA PHE A 8 2.75 -5.08 5.37
C PHE A 8 1.61 -6.06 5.68
N PHE A 9 1.48 -7.14 4.91
CA PHE A 9 0.49 -8.18 5.17
C PHE A 9 0.72 -8.86 6.53
N TYR A 10 1.96 -9.22 6.86
CA TYR A 10 2.27 -9.84 8.15
C TYR A 10 2.06 -8.93 9.36
N ASP A 11 2.31 -7.63 9.20
CA ASP A 11 2.09 -6.66 10.27
C ASP A 11 0.60 -6.38 10.49
N THR A 12 -0.20 -6.47 9.43
CA THR A 12 -1.64 -6.20 9.45
C THR A 12 -2.48 -7.41 9.87
N VAL A 13 -2.08 -8.60 9.45
CA VAL A 13 -2.83 -9.86 9.61
C VAL A 13 -2.02 -10.78 10.53
N PRO A 14 -2.38 -10.92 11.82
CA PRO A 14 -1.61 -11.72 12.78
C PRO A 14 -1.46 -13.19 12.36
N GLU A 15 -2.47 -13.77 11.70
CA GLU A 15 -2.43 -15.13 11.16
C GLU A 15 -1.76 -15.22 9.79
N GLY A 16 -1.23 -14.12 9.27
CA GLY A 16 -0.70 -13.99 7.91
C GLY A 16 0.37 -15.03 7.59
N ARG A 17 1.27 -15.33 8.54
CA ARG A 17 2.31 -16.36 8.40
C ARG A 17 1.75 -17.78 8.17
N ILE A 18 0.58 -18.05 8.73
CA ILE A 18 -0.07 -19.36 8.59
C ILE A 18 -0.91 -19.40 7.31
N LEU A 19 -1.49 -18.27 6.93
CA LEU A 19 -2.35 -18.14 5.75
C LEU A 19 -1.55 -18.08 4.44
N LEU A 20 -0.41 -17.40 4.42
CA LEU A 20 0.42 -17.22 3.22
C LEU A 20 1.38 -18.39 2.96
N LYS A 21 1.11 -19.56 3.54
CA LYS A 21 1.95 -20.74 3.31
C LYS A 21 1.75 -21.26 1.90
N THR A 22 2.86 -21.53 1.20
CA THR A 22 2.82 -22.15 -0.12
C THR A 22 2.08 -23.49 -0.07
N ALA A 23 1.25 -23.75 -1.08
CA ALA A 23 0.55 -25.02 -1.26
C ALA A 23 1.53 -26.11 -1.73
N ASP A 24 2.32 -26.62 -0.78
CA ASP A 24 3.25 -27.71 -1.03
C ASP A 24 2.47 -29.03 -1.14
N ARG A 25 2.62 -29.74 -2.26
CA ARG A 25 1.99 -31.04 -2.50
C ARG A 25 2.96 -32.16 -2.15
N PRO A 26 2.54 -33.17 -1.38
CA PRO A 26 3.42 -34.30 -1.07
C PRO A 26 3.68 -35.14 -2.33
N VAL A 27 4.91 -35.63 -2.47
CA VAL A 27 5.32 -36.54 -3.55
C VAL A 27 5.49 -37.94 -2.96
N TYR A 28 4.80 -38.90 -3.56
CA TYR A 28 4.78 -40.31 -3.14
C TYR A 28 5.21 -41.23 -4.28
N GLY A 29 5.39 -42.52 -3.97
CA GLY A 29 5.63 -43.55 -4.98
C GLY A 29 7.07 -43.63 -5.45
N TRP A 30 8.02 -43.33 -4.56
CA TRP A 30 9.45 -43.41 -4.86
C TRP A 30 9.89 -44.87 -5.00
N GLY A 31 10.29 -45.25 -6.22
CA GLY A 31 10.93 -46.53 -6.50
C GLY A 31 12.44 -46.41 -6.39
N ALA A 32 13.13 -47.40 -5.83
CA ALA A 32 14.59 -47.42 -5.79
C ALA A 32 15.14 -47.98 -7.11
N VAL A 33 16.04 -47.26 -7.80
CA VAL A 33 16.58 -47.71 -9.10
C VAL A 33 18.09 -48.00 -9.12
N ALA A 34 18.91 -47.42 -8.22
CA ALA A 34 20.24 -47.92 -7.82
C ALA A 34 20.86 -46.99 -6.76
N SER A 35 21.60 -47.58 -5.81
CA SER A 35 22.40 -47.05 -4.67
C SER A 35 21.97 -45.76 -3.93
N SER A 36 21.46 -44.74 -4.59
CA SER A 36 20.92 -43.51 -3.97
C SER A 36 19.96 -42.72 -4.87
N ILE A 37 19.58 -43.21 -6.05
CA ILE A 37 18.63 -42.53 -6.95
C ILE A 37 17.24 -43.17 -6.86
N TYR A 38 16.26 -42.32 -6.57
CA TYR A 38 14.86 -42.69 -6.44
C TYR A 38 14.01 -41.93 -7.46
N PRO A 39 13.45 -42.60 -8.48
CA PRO A 39 12.41 -42.03 -9.31
C PRO A 39 11.01 -42.13 -8.70
N ALA A 40 10.21 -41.08 -8.88
CA ALA A 40 8.76 -41.07 -8.71
C ALA A 40 8.11 -40.75 -10.06
N PHE A 41 7.02 -41.44 -10.39
CA PHE A 41 6.27 -41.28 -11.65
C PHE A 41 4.91 -40.65 -11.39
N GLY A 42 4.35 -39.97 -12.40
CA GLY A 42 3.02 -39.37 -12.31
C GLY A 42 2.99 -38.20 -11.34
N THR A 43 4.12 -37.50 -11.22
CA THR A 43 4.24 -36.40 -10.26
C THR A 43 3.58 -35.14 -10.77
N GLY A 44 3.28 -34.97 -12.06
CA GLY A 44 2.96 -33.66 -12.63
C GLY A 44 4.15 -32.69 -12.54
N ILE A 45 3.95 -31.43 -12.95
CA ILE A 45 5.02 -30.43 -13.03
C ILE A 45 5.68 -30.14 -11.68
N VAL A 46 7.01 -30.23 -11.62
CA VAL A 46 7.81 -29.92 -10.43
C VAL A 46 8.78 -28.79 -10.77
N THR A 47 8.55 -27.62 -10.17
CA THR A 47 9.41 -26.44 -10.32
C THR A 47 10.36 -26.25 -9.15
N VAL A 48 9.92 -26.63 -7.94
CA VAL A 48 10.72 -26.61 -6.71
C VAL A 48 10.47 -27.90 -5.95
N LEU A 49 11.53 -28.53 -5.46
CA LEU A 49 11.47 -29.73 -4.63
C LEU A 49 12.00 -29.41 -3.23
N LYS A 50 11.24 -29.79 -2.21
CA LYS A 50 11.58 -29.57 -0.80
C LYS A 50 11.64 -30.89 -0.05
N GLN A 51 12.67 -31.05 0.78
CA GLN A 51 12.87 -32.21 1.65
C GLN A 51 12.84 -31.75 3.10
N ALA A 52 11.91 -32.29 3.90
CA ALA A 52 11.69 -31.88 5.29
C ALA A 52 11.53 -30.35 5.49
N GLY A 53 10.95 -29.67 4.49
CA GLY A 53 10.74 -28.22 4.49
C GLY A 53 11.94 -27.37 4.03
N LYS A 54 13.08 -27.98 3.69
CA LYS A 54 14.22 -27.29 3.06
C LYS A 54 14.09 -27.37 1.55
N ASP A 55 14.26 -26.24 0.88
CA ASP A 55 14.39 -26.18 -0.58
C ASP A 55 15.70 -26.85 -1.00
N LEU A 56 15.62 -27.76 -1.97
CA LEU A 56 16.77 -28.46 -2.56
C LEU A 56 17.45 -27.65 -3.66
N GLY A 57 16.95 -26.46 -3.97
CA GLY A 57 17.53 -25.57 -4.96
C GLY A 57 17.15 -25.94 -6.39
N SER A 58 17.93 -25.47 -7.35
CA SER A 58 17.64 -25.63 -8.78
C SER A 58 17.74 -27.08 -9.24
N ALA A 59 16.85 -27.49 -10.14
CA ALA A 59 16.92 -28.79 -10.79
C ALA A 59 18.24 -28.96 -11.55
N ALA A 60 18.78 -30.17 -11.51
CA ALA A 60 19.91 -30.58 -12.33
C ALA A 60 19.55 -30.52 -13.83
N ALA A 61 20.54 -30.32 -14.71
CA ALA A 61 20.29 -30.16 -16.14
C ALA A 61 19.76 -31.42 -16.85
N ASN A 62 20.05 -32.60 -16.30
CA ASN A 62 19.62 -33.90 -16.80
C ASN A 62 19.83 -34.98 -15.73
N ILE A 63 19.30 -36.18 -15.95
CA ILE A 63 19.45 -37.31 -15.01
C ILE A 63 20.91 -37.69 -14.72
N GLY A 64 21.83 -37.47 -15.65
CA GLY A 64 23.26 -37.77 -15.46
C GLY A 64 23.98 -36.77 -14.56
N ALA A 65 23.38 -35.61 -14.30
CA ALA A 65 23.90 -34.60 -13.38
C ALA A 65 23.40 -34.78 -11.94
N VAL A 66 22.45 -35.71 -11.71
CA VAL A 66 21.92 -36.05 -10.37
C VAL A 66 22.90 -37.00 -9.69
N THR A 67 23.90 -36.46 -9.01
CA THR A 67 25.07 -37.22 -8.52
C THR A 67 25.40 -37.01 -7.05
N SER A 68 24.82 -35.99 -6.42
CA SER A 68 25.07 -35.60 -5.03
C SER A 68 23.78 -35.53 -4.22
N GLU A 69 23.89 -35.63 -2.90
CA GLU A 69 22.76 -35.52 -1.97
C GLU A 69 21.94 -34.25 -2.22
N GLY A 70 20.64 -34.41 -2.48
CA GLY A 70 19.72 -33.31 -2.72
C GLY A 70 19.61 -32.89 -4.19
N ASP A 71 20.41 -33.45 -5.10
CA ASP A 71 20.22 -33.21 -6.52
C ASP A 71 18.92 -33.85 -7.01
N TRP A 72 18.17 -33.10 -7.80
CA TRP A 72 16.91 -33.58 -8.35
C TRP A 72 16.73 -33.14 -9.80
N PHE A 73 15.98 -33.93 -10.57
CA PHE A 73 15.66 -33.65 -11.97
C PHE A 73 14.23 -34.06 -12.28
N TRP A 74 13.49 -33.18 -12.95
CA TRP A 74 12.17 -33.47 -13.48
C TRP A 74 12.20 -33.54 -15.00
N ASP A 75 11.71 -34.65 -15.54
CA ASP A 75 11.60 -34.90 -16.97
C ASP A 75 10.14 -34.72 -17.43
N SER A 76 9.90 -33.72 -18.26
CA SER A 76 8.58 -33.39 -18.81
C SER A 76 8.05 -34.42 -19.81
N GLY A 77 8.93 -35.17 -20.48
CA GLY A 77 8.54 -36.14 -21.49
C GLY A 77 8.01 -37.46 -20.90
N THR A 78 8.50 -37.83 -19.71
CA THR A 78 8.11 -39.08 -19.03
C THR A 78 7.36 -38.86 -17.71
N ASP A 79 7.07 -37.60 -17.36
CA ASP A 79 6.51 -37.18 -16.07
C ASP A 79 7.15 -37.90 -14.87
N LYS A 80 8.48 -37.78 -14.83
CA LYS A 80 9.33 -38.51 -13.89
C LYS A 80 10.20 -37.53 -13.10
N LEU A 81 10.09 -37.59 -11.79
CA LEU A 81 10.97 -36.89 -10.86
C LEU A 81 12.03 -37.86 -10.35
N SER A 82 13.30 -37.50 -10.45
CA SER A 82 14.42 -38.28 -9.91
C SER A 82 15.11 -37.48 -8.81
N LEU A 83 15.35 -38.11 -7.66
CA LEU A 83 16.04 -37.52 -6.51
C LEU A 83 17.22 -38.39 -6.11
N TYR A 84 18.36 -37.76 -5.85
CA TYR A 84 19.48 -38.41 -5.18
C TYR A 84 19.39 -38.19 -3.66
N THR A 85 19.24 -39.27 -2.91
CA THR A 85 19.24 -39.27 -1.45
C THR A 85 19.86 -40.55 -0.91
N ALA A 86 20.68 -40.45 0.13
CA ALA A 86 21.25 -41.59 0.82
C ALA A 86 20.21 -42.32 1.68
N THR A 87 19.15 -41.63 2.09
CA THR A 87 18.06 -42.19 2.90
C THR A 87 16.85 -42.47 2.02
N ASP A 88 16.07 -43.52 2.33
CA ASP A 88 14.83 -43.81 1.61
C ASP A 88 13.86 -42.60 1.68
N PRO A 89 13.54 -41.97 0.54
CA PRO A 89 12.66 -40.80 0.47
C PRO A 89 11.24 -41.10 0.98
N ASN A 90 10.79 -42.35 0.99
CA ASN A 90 9.48 -42.72 1.54
C ASN A 90 9.40 -42.54 3.06
N THR A 91 10.54 -42.51 3.75
CA THR A 91 10.63 -42.24 5.20
C THR A 91 10.66 -40.74 5.50
N GLN A 92 10.80 -39.90 4.48
CA GLN A 92 10.97 -38.46 4.60
C GLN A 92 9.77 -37.72 3.99
N LYS A 93 9.53 -36.50 4.49
CA LYS A 93 8.49 -35.63 3.92
C LYS A 93 9.08 -34.91 2.71
N ILE A 94 8.78 -35.41 1.52
CA ILE A 94 9.15 -34.77 0.27
C ILE A 94 7.92 -34.11 -0.32
N THR A 95 8.05 -32.82 -0.62
CA THR A 95 6.98 -32.01 -1.18
C THR A 95 7.48 -31.26 -2.39
N ALA A 96 6.68 -31.26 -3.45
CA ALA A 96 6.89 -30.39 -4.60
C ALA A 96 6.01 -29.15 -4.46
N GLY A 97 6.41 -28.04 -5.07
CA GLY A 97 5.62 -26.82 -5.03
C GLY A 97 6.24 -25.70 -5.84
N GLU A 98 5.72 -24.52 -5.57
CA GLU A 98 6.25 -23.25 -6.06
C GLU A 98 7.25 -22.68 -5.04
N ASP A 99 8.14 -21.81 -5.51
CA ASP A 99 8.95 -20.98 -4.60
C ASP A 99 8.04 -20.01 -3.82
N HIS A 100 8.40 -19.71 -2.58
CA HIS A 100 7.60 -18.85 -1.72
C HIS A 100 7.47 -17.44 -2.29
N ALA A 101 8.56 -16.81 -2.74
CA ALA A 101 8.51 -15.44 -3.24
C ALA A 101 7.66 -15.30 -4.51
N THR A 102 7.70 -16.33 -5.37
CA THR A 102 6.85 -16.38 -6.58
C THR A 102 5.38 -16.56 -6.20
N TYR A 103 5.08 -17.47 -5.27
CA TYR A 103 3.73 -17.69 -4.76
C TYR A 103 3.15 -16.42 -4.10
N THR A 104 3.91 -15.75 -3.23
CA THR A 104 3.44 -14.55 -2.52
C THR A 104 3.17 -13.41 -3.49
N THR A 105 4.09 -13.16 -4.42
CA THR A 105 3.93 -12.13 -5.46
C THR A 105 2.64 -12.33 -6.25
N ARG A 106 2.42 -13.55 -6.78
CA ARG A 106 1.21 -13.86 -7.54
C ARG A 106 -0.06 -13.66 -6.72
N ARG A 107 -0.06 -14.09 -5.45
CA ARG A 107 -1.24 -13.94 -4.57
C ARG A 107 -1.55 -12.48 -4.22
N LEU A 108 -0.51 -11.66 -4.04
CA LEU A 108 -0.67 -10.22 -3.81
C LEU A 108 -1.26 -9.53 -5.06
N GLU A 109 -0.83 -9.93 -6.25
CA GLU A 109 -1.37 -9.42 -7.53
C GLU A 109 -2.82 -9.87 -7.76
N GLU A 110 -3.15 -11.13 -7.47
CA GLU A 110 -4.53 -11.62 -7.55
C GLU A 110 -5.46 -10.85 -6.61
N ALA A 111 -5.05 -10.61 -5.36
CA ALA A 111 -5.84 -9.82 -4.40
C ALA A 111 -6.03 -8.36 -4.86
N THR A 112 -4.99 -7.77 -5.43
CA THR A 112 -5.03 -6.41 -6.01
C THR A 112 -6.05 -6.35 -7.15
N SER A 113 -6.01 -7.31 -8.07
CA SER A 113 -6.96 -7.37 -9.19
C SER A 113 -8.42 -7.51 -8.74
N VAL A 114 -8.69 -8.20 -7.64
CA VAL A 114 -10.04 -8.31 -7.09
C VAL A 114 -10.51 -6.97 -6.53
N ILE A 115 -9.66 -6.28 -5.75
CA ILE A 115 -9.97 -4.94 -5.24
C ILE A 115 -10.22 -3.95 -6.38
N ASP A 116 -9.39 -3.98 -7.43
CA ASP A 116 -9.60 -3.15 -8.62
C ASP A 116 -10.95 -3.43 -9.27
N GLY A 117 -11.33 -4.71 -9.44
CA GLY A 117 -12.64 -5.08 -9.97
C GLY A 117 -13.80 -4.53 -9.14
N LEU A 118 -13.67 -4.52 -7.81
CA LEU A 118 -14.69 -3.98 -6.90
C LEU A 118 -14.74 -2.45 -6.92
N LEU A 119 -13.61 -1.78 -7.10
CA LEU A 119 -13.51 -0.32 -7.12
C LEU A 119 -13.77 0.29 -8.50
N THR A 120 -13.72 -0.50 -9.58
CA THR A 120 -13.94 -0.05 -10.97
C THR A 120 -15.29 0.64 -11.18
N ALA A 121 -16.30 0.32 -10.36
CA ALA A 121 -17.60 0.98 -10.43
C ALA A 121 -17.56 2.47 -10.08
N LYS A 122 -16.56 2.92 -9.32
CA LYS A 122 -16.45 4.29 -8.79
C LYS A 122 -15.18 5.01 -9.18
N TYR A 123 -14.08 4.28 -9.32
CA TYR A 123 -12.77 4.85 -9.56
C TYR A 123 -12.17 4.29 -10.85
N GLN A 124 -11.37 5.12 -11.51
CA GLN A 124 -10.53 4.64 -12.59
C GLN A 124 -9.41 3.78 -12.01
N THR A 125 -9.23 2.59 -12.58
CA THR A 125 -8.17 1.65 -12.21
C THR A 125 -7.07 1.69 -13.27
N PRO A 126 -5.77 1.59 -12.90
CA PRO A 126 -5.25 1.45 -11.53
C PRO A 126 -5.40 2.73 -10.71
N ILE A 127 -5.56 2.55 -9.39
CA ILE A 127 -5.68 3.69 -8.48
C ILE A 127 -4.36 4.45 -8.44
N GLN A 128 -4.45 5.77 -8.40
CA GLN A 128 -3.28 6.64 -8.43
C GLN A 128 -2.42 6.48 -7.17
N THR A 129 -1.10 6.48 -7.36
CA THR A 129 -0.11 6.56 -6.28
C THR A 129 0.07 8.00 -5.82
N ASP A 130 0.63 8.17 -4.62
CA ASP A 130 1.09 9.47 -4.16
C ASP A 130 2.34 9.96 -4.93
N LYS A 131 2.84 11.14 -4.56
CA LYS A 131 4.05 11.77 -5.14
C LYS A 131 5.32 10.92 -4.95
N SER A 132 5.35 10.06 -3.94
CA SER A 132 6.46 9.16 -3.63
C SER A 132 6.36 7.82 -4.38
N GLY A 133 5.28 7.60 -5.13
CA GLY A 133 5.00 6.33 -5.81
C GLY A 133 4.36 5.28 -4.89
N ASP A 134 3.92 5.68 -3.70
CA ASP A 134 3.32 4.83 -2.68
C ASP A 134 1.79 4.84 -2.77
N TYR A 135 1.17 3.70 -2.44
CA TYR A 135 -0.28 3.62 -2.33
C TYR A 135 -0.75 4.09 -0.95
N GLY A 136 -1.92 4.73 -0.91
CA GLY A 136 -2.55 5.19 0.34
C GLY A 136 -2.80 4.05 1.33
N SER A 137 -2.73 4.36 2.62
CA SER A 137 -2.76 3.35 3.69
C SER A 137 -4.07 2.54 3.72
N LEU A 138 -5.19 3.19 3.38
CA LEU A 138 -6.49 2.54 3.31
C LEU A 138 -6.56 1.49 2.19
N LEU A 139 -5.98 1.81 1.01
CA LEU A 139 -5.91 0.87 -0.12
C LEU A 139 -5.02 -0.34 0.23
N LYS A 140 -3.92 -0.09 0.94
CA LYS A 140 -3.04 -1.14 1.48
C LYS A 140 -3.84 -2.06 2.44
N LEU A 141 -4.61 -1.48 3.35
CA LEU A 141 -5.40 -2.23 4.34
C LEU A 141 -6.47 -3.14 3.71
N ILE A 142 -7.30 -2.60 2.80
CA ILE A 142 -8.36 -3.40 2.15
C ILE A 142 -7.78 -4.54 1.30
N THR A 143 -6.64 -4.32 0.66
CA THR A 143 -5.95 -5.35 -0.14
C THR A 143 -5.40 -6.46 0.77
N ALA A 144 -4.86 -6.11 1.94
CA ALA A 144 -4.40 -7.09 2.92
C ALA A 144 -5.57 -7.95 3.46
N TYR A 145 -6.72 -7.34 3.74
CA TYR A 145 -7.91 -8.10 4.16
C TYR A 145 -8.46 -9.00 3.05
N GLN A 146 -8.51 -8.52 1.81
CA GLN A 146 -8.91 -9.35 0.67
C GLN A 146 -7.99 -10.56 0.49
N LEU A 147 -6.67 -10.37 0.62
CA LEU A 147 -5.71 -11.46 0.58
C LEU A 147 -5.96 -12.47 1.72
N ALA A 148 -6.23 -11.99 2.93
CA ALA A 148 -6.56 -12.85 4.06
C ALA A 148 -7.85 -13.66 3.81
N VAL A 149 -8.88 -13.07 3.22
CA VAL A 149 -10.12 -13.75 2.81
C VAL A 149 -9.83 -14.86 1.79
N MET A 150 -9.04 -14.57 0.76
CA MET A 150 -8.70 -15.56 -0.27
C MET A 150 -7.95 -16.77 0.30
N GLN A 151 -7.00 -16.54 1.21
CA GLN A 151 -6.18 -17.62 1.79
C GLN A 151 -6.88 -18.39 2.92
N SER A 152 -7.89 -17.79 3.56
CA SER A 152 -8.62 -18.41 4.67
C SER A 152 -9.82 -19.25 4.23
N ALA A 153 -10.04 -19.49 2.94
CA ALA A 153 -11.18 -20.26 2.45
C ALA A 153 -11.37 -21.64 3.11
N GLY A 154 -10.29 -22.28 3.59
CA GLY A 154 -10.33 -23.54 4.34
C GLY A 154 -10.52 -23.39 5.87
N LYS A 155 -10.66 -22.18 6.40
CA LYS A 155 -10.73 -21.85 7.82
C LYS A 155 -11.89 -20.87 8.09
N PRO A 156 -13.10 -21.38 8.33
CA PRO A 156 -14.33 -20.56 8.29
C PRO A 156 -14.34 -19.41 9.31
N GLU A 157 -13.80 -19.61 10.50
CA GLU A 157 -13.78 -18.57 11.55
C GLU A 157 -12.89 -17.37 11.17
N ILE A 158 -11.68 -17.65 10.67
CA ILE A 158 -10.74 -16.62 10.23
C ILE A 158 -11.29 -15.90 9.00
N ASN A 159 -11.87 -16.68 8.08
CA ASN A 159 -12.47 -16.15 6.86
C ASN A 159 -13.61 -15.18 7.17
N LEU A 160 -14.54 -15.57 8.04
CA LEU A 160 -15.67 -14.74 8.42
C LEU A 160 -15.23 -13.44 9.09
N ARG A 161 -14.18 -13.45 9.92
CA ARG A 161 -13.64 -12.24 10.55
C ARG A 161 -13.15 -11.24 9.51
N TYR A 162 -12.30 -11.66 8.59
CA TYR A 162 -11.74 -10.76 7.57
C TYR A 162 -12.76 -10.36 6.52
N GLN A 163 -13.71 -11.25 6.18
CA GLN A 163 -14.85 -10.89 5.36
C GLN A 163 -15.65 -9.79 6.03
N ASN A 164 -16.07 -9.95 7.29
CA ASN A 164 -16.85 -8.93 7.99
C ASN A 164 -16.14 -7.57 8.11
N MET A 165 -14.80 -7.57 8.21
CA MET A 165 -14.00 -6.33 8.20
C MET A 165 -13.94 -5.67 6.81
N LEU A 166 -13.97 -6.47 5.74
CA LEU A 166 -13.93 -5.99 4.37
C LEU A 166 -15.32 -5.57 3.86
N MET A 167 -16.28 -6.50 3.89
CA MET A 167 -17.65 -6.37 3.41
C MET A 167 -18.61 -7.17 4.29
N ASN A 168 -19.76 -6.60 4.62
CA ASN A 168 -20.79 -7.33 5.36
C ASN A 168 -22.20 -6.88 4.97
N VAL A 169 -23.19 -7.69 5.34
CA VAL A 169 -24.60 -7.41 5.05
C VAL A 169 -25.09 -6.12 5.74
N GLU A 170 -24.42 -5.69 6.80
CA GLU A 170 -24.72 -4.46 7.54
C GLU A 170 -24.04 -3.21 6.94
N GLU A 171 -23.27 -3.36 5.84
CA GLU A 171 -22.50 -2.30 5.17
C GLU A 171 -21.53 -1.54 6.10
N THR A 172 -21.04 -2.21 7.14
CA THR A 172 -20.04 -1.66 8.07
C THR A 172 -18.60 -2.04 7.68
N GLY A 173 -18.43 -2.91 6.68
CA GLY A 173 -17.11 -3.26 6.15
C GLY A 173 -16.40 -2.05 5.56
N LEU A 174 -15.07 -2.01 5.62
CA LEU A 174 -14.29 -0.87 5.12
C LEU A 174 -14.55 -0.61 3.64
N LEU A 175 -14.67 -1.67 2.83
CA LEU A 175 -14.93 -1.52 1.40
C LEU A 175 -16.35 -1.03 1.14
N ASP A 176 -17.34 -1.48 1.92
CA ASP A 176 -18.71 -0.97 1.84
C ASP A 176 -18.77 0.51 2.22
N GLN A 177 -18.05 0.93 3.25
CA GLN A 177 -17.99 2.33 3.66
C GLN A 177 -17.32 3.24 2.62
N ILE A 178 -16.30 2.74 1.91
CA ILE A 178 -15.65 3.43 0.78
C ILE A 178 -16.64 3.53 -0.39
N LEU A 179 -17.29 2.42 -0.76
CA LEU A 179 -18.28 2.38 -1.82
C LEU A 179 -19.51 3.24 -1.49
N ALA A 180 -19.89 3.36 -0.22
CA ALA A 180 -20.95 4.26 0.24
C ALA A 180 -20.52 5.74 0.30
N GLY A 181 -19.23 6.05 0.12
CA GLY A 181 -18.67 7.39 0.23
C GLY A 181 -18.67 7.97 1.64
N LYS A 182 -18.74 7.10 2.66
CA LYS A 182 -18.58 7.48 4.08
C LYS A 182 -17.11 7.67 4.42
N ILE A 183 -16.25 6.81 3.87
CA ILE A 183 -14.79 6.94 3.92
C ILE A 183 -14.32 7.31 2.52
N LYS A 184 -13.34 8.22 2.45
CA LYS A 184 -12.77 8.72 1.21
C LYS A 184 -11.29 8.36 1.13
N PHE A 185 -10.79 8.12 -0.07
CA PHE A 185 -9.36 8.01 -0.29
C PHE A 185 -8.66 9.38 -0.21
N GLU A 186 -7.36 9.37 0.09
CA GLU A 186 -6.53 10.57 0.24
C GLU A 186 -6.44 11.43 -1.04
N PHE A 187 -6.72 10.85 -2.22
CA PHE A 187 -6.71 11.55 -3.51
C PHE A 187 -8.07 12.14 -3.90
N GLU A 188 -9.15 11.79 -3.19
CA GLU A 188 -10.50 12.25 -3.53
C GLU A 188 -10.70 13.73 -3.24
N ILE A 189 -11.48 14.40 -4.10
CA ILE A 189 -11.89 15.79 -3.89
C ILE A 189 -13.13 15.81 -3.01
N ASP A 190 -13.03 16.53 -1.89
CA ASP A 190 -14.15 16.87 -1.02
C ASP A 190 -14.44 18.37 -1.04
N ALA A 191 -15.61 18.78 -0.53
CA ALA A 191 -15.94 20.18 -0.33
C ALA A 191 -14.87 20.92 0.51
N ASP A 192 -14.30 20.22 1.50
CA ASP A 192 -13.25 20.74 2.37
C ASP A 192 -11.86 20.72 1.72
N SER A 193 -11.67 20.08 0.56
CA SER A 193 -10.40 20.15 -0.19
C SER A 193 -10.07 21.59 -0.64
N SER A 194 -11.09 22.47 -0.68
CA SER A 194 -10.93 23.91 -0.94
C SER A 194 -10.36 24.70 0.23
N GLN A 195 -10.31 24.12 1.44
CA GLN A 195 -9.67 24.69 2.62
C GLN A 195 -8.16 24.36 2.67
N GLY A 196 -7.67 23.46 1.82
CA GLY A 196 -6.28 23.06 1.74
C GLY A 196 -5.86 22.01 2.78
N SER A 197 -4.98 21.10 2.38
CA SER A 197 -4.39 20.08 3.25
C SER A 197 -2.91 20.38 3.47
N ILE A 198 -2.51 20.49 4.72
CA ILE A 198 -1.13 20.80 5.12
C ILE A 198 -0.31 19.52 5.14
N ARG A 199 0.88 19.57 4.52
CA ARG A 199 1.89 18.52 4.56
C ARG A 199 3.24 19.11 4.95
N GLU A 200 3.88 18.50 5.93
CA GLU A 200 5.25 18.84 6.33
C GLU A 200 6.22 18.23 5.32
N ILE A 201 7.16 19.03 4.81
CA ILE A 201 8.20 18.56 3.90
C ILE A 201 9.53 18.45 4.65
N SER A 202 9.94 19.54 5.28
CA SER A 202 11.16 19.60 6.08
C SER A 202 10.92 20.60 7.20
N VAL A 203 10.63 20.12 8.40
CA VAL A 203 10.38 20.96 9.57
C VAL A 203 11.32 20.52 10.67
N SER A 204 12.11 21.47 11.15
CA SER A 204 13.12 21.27 12.19
C SER A 204 12.94 22.23 13.37
N GLY A 205 12.25 23.35 13.16
CA GLY A 205 11.83 24.27 14.22
C GLY A 205 10.69 23.72 15.10
N GLY A 206 10.47 24.38 16.24
CA GLY A 206 9.36 24.09 17.15
C GLY A 206 8.03 24.76 16.75
N ILE A 207 8.07 25.71 15.81
CA ILE A 207 6.87 26.38 15.29
C ILE A 207 6.29 25.55 14.15
N ASN A 208 5.04 25.14 14.29
CA ASN A 208 4.33 24.30 13.32
C ASN A 208 3.13 25.01 12.69
N LEU A 209 2.86 24.73 11.42
CA LEU A 209 1.66 25.19 10.72
C LEU A 209 0.51 24.22 11.03
N ILE A 210 -0.57 24.73 11.63
CA ILE A 210 -1.62 23.88 12.22
C ILE A 210 -2.97 23.94 11.51
N GLU A 211 -3.34 25.10 10.99
CA GLU A 211 -4.71 25.37 10.53
C GLU A 211 -4.67 26.23 9.28
N THR A 212 -5.56 25.91 8.34
CA THR A 212 -5.91 26.74 7.19
C THR A 212 -7.32 27.28 7.36
N ARG A 213 -7.58 28.49 6.85
CA ARG A 213 -8.90 29.12 6.87
C ARG A 213 -9.19 29.80 5.53
N GLY A 214 -10.44 29.72 5.10
CA GLY A 214 -10.90 30.36 3.87
C GLY A 214 -11.28 29.33 2.81
N ILE A 215 -11.54 29.81 1.60
CA ILE A 215 -11.93 28.99 0.47
C ILE A 215 -11.06 29.43 -0.70
N ALA A 216 -10.32 28.49 -1.28
CA ALA A 216 -9.52 28.77 -2.45
C ALA A 216 -10.41 29.03 -3.68
N THR A 217 -10.24 30.21 -4.27
CA THR A 217 -10.97 30.64 -5.46
C THR A 217 -9.99 31.02 -6.58
N GLY A 218 -10.39 30.77 -7.83
CA GLY A 218 -9.59 31.12 -9.02
C GLY A 218 -8.46 30.14 -9.37
N VAL A 219 -8.40 28.98 -8.73
CA VAL A 219 -7.43 27.91 -9.00
C VAL A 219 -8.15 26.56 -9.04
N THR A 220 -7.74 25.66 -9.93
CA THR A 220 -8.29 24.28 -10.03
C THR A 220 -7.51 23.32 -9.13
N TRP A 221 -6.18 23.39 -9.18
CA TRP A 221 -5.26 22.66 -8.31
C TRP A 221 -3.95 23.45 -8.16
N ASP A 222 -3.39 23.51 -6.95
CA ASP A 222 -2.04 24.02 -6.70
C ASP A 222 -1.42 23.34 -5.47
N ALA A 223 -0.09 23.24 -5.47
CA ALA A 223 0.72 22.80 -4.35
C ALA A 223 1.53 24.00 -3.83
N ILE A 224 0.94 24.76 -2.92
CA ILE A 224 1.49 26.00 -2.39
C ILE A 224 2.67 25.66 -1.47
N LYS A 225 3.82 26.29 -1.68
CA LYS A 225 4.98 26.16 -0.80
C LYS A 225 5.00 27.31 0.20
N VAL A 226 5.12 26.96 1.48
CA VAL A 226 5.35 27.90 2.58
C VAL A 226 6.77 27.66 3.10
N LEU A 227 7.62 28.67 3.03
CA LEU A 227 9.03 28.57 3.40
C LEU A 227 9.39 29.61 4.46
N VAL A 228 10.03 29.19 5.55
CA VAL A 228 10.63 30.13 6.51
C VAL A 228 11.92 30.69 5.92
N ILE A 229 11.99 32.01 5.75
CA ILE A 229 13.17 32.70 5.24
C ILE A 229 14.11 33.04 6.40
N LEU A 230 13.57 33.67 7.45
CA LEU A 230 14.31 34.02 8.65
C LEU A 230 13.81 33.18 9.83
N GLY A 231 14.70 32.40 10.43
CA GLY A 231 14.42 31.66 11.66
C GLY A 231 14.39 32.57 12.90
N GLY A 232 13.68 32.15 13.94
CA GLY A 232 13.54 32.91 15.19
C GLY A 232 12.25 32.59 15.94
N GLU A 233 12.00 33.33 17.02
CA GLU A 233 10.74 33.24 17.77
C GLU A 233 9.57 33.92 17.00
N ILE A 234 8.34 33.65 17.44
CA ILE A 234 7.15 34.37 16.95
C ILE A 234 7.36 35.88 17.14
N GLY A 235 7.08 36.65 16.08
CA GLY A 235 7.32 38.10 16.01
C GLY A 235 8.67 38.50 15.41
N THR A 236 9.58 37.54 15.21
CA THR A 236 10.89 37.76 14.55
C THR A 236 11.05 36.89 13.30
N ALA A 237 10.61 35.64 13.34
CA ALA A 237 10.67 34.75 12.19
C ALA A 237 9.82 35.28 11.03
N THR A 238 10.29 35.09 9.79
CA THR A 238 9.56 35.49 8.58
C THR A 238 9.35 34.31 7.64
N TYR A 239 8.23 34.32 6.92
CA TYR A 239 7.89 33.30 5.93
C TYR A 239 7.54 33.93 4.57
N SER A 240 7.74 33.17 3.50
CA SER A 240 7.32 33.49 2.14
C SER A 240 6.44 32.38 1.58
N VAL A 241 5.56 32.74 0.64
CA VAL A 241 4.60 31.82 0.01
C VAL A 241 4.82 31.80 -1.50
N PHE A 242 4.96 30.59 -2.05
CA PHE A 242 5.15 30.34 -3.47
C PHE A 242 4.01 29.51 -4.06
N THR A 243 3.41 29.99 -5.15
CA THR A 243 2.37 29.29 -5.91
C THR A 243 2.93 28.73 -7.22
N MET A 244 2.11 28.01 -7.97
CA MET A 244 2.43 27.70 -9.36
C MET A 244 2.57 28.96 -10.24
N ASP A 245 3.40 28.84 -11.27
CA ASP A 245 3.44 29.72 -12.43
C ASP A 245 2.89 28.97 -13.66
N GLY A 246 2.86 29.61 -14.83
CA GLY A 246 2.40 28.98 -16.08
C GLY A 246 3.19 27.73 -16.49
N ASP A 247 4.47 27.63 -16.09
CA ASP A 247 5.39 26.57 -16.52
C ASP A 247 5.87 25.64 -15.39
N THR A 248 5.87 26.11 -14.13
CA THR A 248 6.47 25.37 -12.99
C THR A 248 5.66 25.51 -11.70
N LEU A 249 5.72 24.48 -10.85
CA LEU A 249 5.14 24.52 -9.50
C LEU A 249 6.09 25.18 -8.50
N LYS A 250 5.54 25.85 -7.49
CA LYS A 250 6.28 26.47 -6.36
C LYS A 250 7.32 27.53 -6.77
N SER A 251 7.13 28.18 -7.91
CA SER A 251 8.10 29.13 -8.49
C SER A 251 7.69 30.58 -8.37
N ASN A 252 6.38 30.87 -8.32
CA ASN A 252 5.90 32.24 -8.27
C ASN A 252 5.75 32.69 -6.81
N GLU A 253 6.56 33.64 -6.38
CA GLU A 253 6.48 34.20 -5.03
C GLU A 253 5.32 35.20 -4.95
N VAL A 254 4.33 34.91 -4.11
CA VAL A 254 3.11 35.74 -3.94
C VAL A 254 3.17 36.53 -2.64
N LEU A 255 3.91 36.04 -1.65
CA LEU A 255 4.13 36.70 -0.38
C LEU A 255 5.62 36.61 -0.02
N THR A 256 6.18 37.75 0.35
CA THR A 256 7.61 37.88 0.68
C THR A 256 7.79 38.33 2.11
N GLU A 257 8.52 37.53 2.90
CA GLU A 257 9.05 37.87 4.23
C GLU A 257 8.03 38.44 5.22
N GLU A 258 6.82 37.86 5.29
CA GLU A 258 5.84 38.25 6.31
C GLU A 258 6.26 37.71 7.69
N VAL A 259 6.18 38.53 8.73
CA VAL A 259 6.54 38.16 10.10
C VAL A 259 5.50 37.21 10.69
N ILE A 260 5.92 36.07 11.22
CA ILE A 260 5.05 35.10 11.90
C ILE A 260 4.51 35.70 13.19
N ASN A 261 3.19 35.87 13.33
CA ASN A 261 2.57 36.57 14.46
C ASN A 261 1.61 35.71 15.31
N GLY A 262 1.35 34.46 14.90
CA GLY A 262 0.50 33.49 15.62
C GLY A 262 -1.01 33.66 15.44
N ASP A 263 -1.44 34.69 14.69
CA ASP A 263 -2.81 34.85 14.20
C ASP A 263 -2.97 34.18 12.82
N PHE A 264 -4.17 34.30 12.22
CA PHE A 264 -4.40 33.90 10.83
C PHE A 264 -3.73 34.89 9.88
N GLN A 265 -2.72 34.40 9.14
CA GLN A 265 -1.91 35.17 8.21
C GLN A 265 -2.16 34.75 6.76
N THR A 266 -1.71 35.56 5.81
CA THR A 266 -2.08 35.41 4.40
C THR A 266 -1.33 34.24 3.76
N LEU A 267 -2.04 33.39 3.01
CA LEU A 267 -1.41 32.36 2.17
C LEU A 267 -1.49 32.77 0.68
N ALA A 268 -2.48 32.25 -0.04
CA ALA A 268 -2.73 32.50 -1.46
C ALA A 268 -4.18 32.14 -1.79
N TYR A 269 -4.71 32.64 -2.91
CA TYR A 269 -6.07 32.34 -3.42
C TYR A 269 -7.22 32.59 -2.43
N GLY A 270 -7.03 33.50 -1.47
CA GLY A 270 -8.01 33.81 -0.41
C GLY A 270 -7.93 32.90 0.82
N LEU A 271 -6.93 32.01 0.89
CA LEU A 271 -6.62 31.22 2.07
C LEU A 271 -5.73 31.98 3.05
N GLN A 272 -5.88 31.60 4.32
CA GLN A 272 -5.07 32.04 5.44
C GLN A 272 -4.52 30.82 6.17
N ILE A 273 -3.37 30.97 6.80
CA ILE A 273 -2.71 29.93 7.60
C ILE A 273 -2.45 30.42 9.02
N ARG A 274 -2.32 29.48 9.95
CA ARG A 274 -1.95 29.78 11.33
C ARG A 274 -0.76 28.95 11.78
N PHE A 275 0.23 29.64 12.34
CA PHE A 275 1.36 29.03 13.02
C PHE A 275 1.07 28.89 14.52
N ARG A 276 1.55 27.80 15.11
CA ARG A 276 1.50 27.55 16.54
C ARG A 276 2.91 27.25 17.06
N GLY A 277 3.23 27.86 18.19
CA GLY A 277 4.41 27.56 19.01
C GLY A 277 4.15 28.04 20.44
N ASP A 278 4.87 27.46 21.40
CA ASP A 278 4.88 27.87 22.80
C ASP A 278 6.01 28.88 23.08
N SER A 279 6.04 29.47 24.29
CA SER A 279 7.06 30.45 24.65
C SER A 279 8.45 29.78 24.76
N GLY A 280 9.22 29.83 23.68
CA GLY A 280 10.54 29.18 23.56
C GLY A 280 10.70 28.38 22.26
N ASP A 281 9.61 28.15 21.53
CA ASP A 281 9.68 27.55 20.20
C ASP A 281 10.22 28.56 19.19
N THR A 282 11.13 28.09 18.35
CA THR A 282 11.74 28.87 17.27
C THR A 282 11.48 28.19 15.94
N ALA A 283 11.18 28.98 14.90
CA ALA A 283 11.19 28.52 13.53
C ALA A 283 12.64 28.42 13.04
N THR A 284 12.95 27.41 12.24
CA THR A 284 14.26 27.27 11.62
C THR A 284 14.21 27.76 10.18
N ALA A 285 15.25 28.46 9.72
CA ALA A 285 15.33 28.87 8.32
C ALA A 285 15.32 27.64 7.40
N ASN A 286 14.59 27.71 6.29
CA ASN A 286 14.30 26.61 5.37
C ASN A 286 13.31 25.55 5.87
N ASP A 287 12.61 25.79 6.98
CA ASP A 287 11.44 24.97 7.29
C ASP A 287 10.40 25.14 6.15
N GLU A 288 9.97 24.02 5.56
CA GLU A 288 9.08 23.96 4.40
C GLU A 288 7.82 23.13 4.68
N TRP A 289 6.67 23.74 4.40
CA TRP A 289 5.37 23.07 4.29
C TRP A 289 4.84 23.16 2.86
N GLU A 290 4.08 22.13 2.47
CA GLU A 290 3.31 22.08 1.23
C GLU A 290 1.82 22.09 1.59
N VAL A 291 1.08 23.08 1.11
CA VAL A 291 -0.37 23.15 1.25
C VAL A 291 -1.00 22.80 -0.09
N VAL A 292 -1.57 21.59 -0.17
CA VAL A 292 -2.24 21.10 -1.38
C VAL A 292 -3.69 21.58 -1.35
N VAL A 293 -4.09 22.27 -2.40
CA VAL A 293 -5.43 22.86 -2.50
C VAL A 293 -6.09 22.52 -3.83
N ARG A 294 -7.41 22.34 -3.79
CA ARG A 294 -8.25 22.20 -4.98
C ARG A 294 -9.31 23.29 -5.01
N GLY A 295 -9.66 23.75 -6.20
CA GLY A 295 -10.63 24.83 -6.38
C GLY A 295 -11.99 24.51 -5.79
N HIS A 296 -12.67 25.52 -5.25
CA HIS A 296 -14.05 25.38 -4.77
C HIS A 296 -15.04 24.93 -5.85
N GLY A 297 -14.75 25.22 -7.12
CA GLY A 297 -15.60 24.84 -8.25
C GLY A 297 -15.37 23.42 -8.76
N GLU A 298 -14.43 22.66 -8.19
CA GLU A 298 -14.15 21.30 -8.62
C GLU A 298 -15.27 20.34 -8.19
N ASP A 299 -15.62 19.42 -9.08
CA ASP A 299 -16.63 18.41 -8.79
C ASP A 299 -16.13 17.44 -7.71
N VAL A 300 -16.92 17.28 -6.65
CA VAL A 300 -16.68 16.30 -5.59
C VAL A 300 -16.73 14.90 -6.20
N THR A 301 -15.63 14.15 -6.09
CA THR A 301 -15.46 12.86 -6.79
C THR A 301 -16.34 11.75 -6.20
N ASN A 302 -16.66 11.84 -4.92
CA ASN A 302 -17.50 10.86 -4.22
C ASN A 302 -18.45 11.58 -3.24
N PRO A 303 -19.51 12.23 -3.74
CA PRO A 303 -20.47 12.90 -2.88
C PRO A 303 -21.22 11.83 -2.08
N GLY A 304 -20.91 11.74 -0.79
CA GLY A 304 -21.72 10.95 0.16
C GLY A 304 -23.17 11.47 0.22
N PHE A 305 -23.99 10.85 1.07
CA PHE A 305 -25.38 11.30 1.28
C PHE A 305 -25.41 12.78 1.68
N ARG A 306 -25.88 13.64 0.77
CA ARG A 306 -26.09 15.06 1.03
C ARG A 306 -27.25 15.23 2.00
N THR A 307 -26.98 15.58 3.25
CA THR A 307 -27.99 16.09 4.17
C THR A 307 -28.30 17.54 3.78
N MET A 308 -29.42 17.75 3.06
CA MET A 308 -29.92 19.10 2.84
C MET A 308 -30.40 19.67 4.18
N GLN A 309 -29.73 20.72 4.66
CA GLN A 309 -30.18 21.46 5.82
C GLN A 309 -31.46 22.21 5.43
N ALA A 310 -32.61 21.74 5.91
CA ALA A 310 -33.89 22.39 5.64
C ALA A 310 -33.90 23.76 6.33
N ALA A 311 -33.72 24.84 5.56
CA ALA A 311 -34.02 26.18 6.04
C ALA A 311 -35.54 26.29 6.25
N ARG A 312 -35.97 26.52 7.49
CA ARG A 312 -37.34 26.92 7.78
C ARG A 312 -37.54 28.33 7.22
N TYR A 313 -38.42 28.47 6.24
CA TYR A 313 -38.98 29.75 5.81
C TYR A 313 -39.94 30.30 6.86
#